data_AF-A0A4U6BFM0-F1
#
_entry.id   AF-A0A4U6BFM0-F1
#
_cell.length_a   1.000
_cell.length_b   1.000
_cell.length_c   1.000
_cell.angle_alpha   90.00
_cell.angle_beta   90.00
_cell.angle_gamma   90.00
#
_symmetry.space_group_name_H-M   'P 1'
#
loop_
_entity.id
_entity.type
_entity.pdbx_description
1 polymer ?
#
loop_
_entity_poly.entity_id
_entity_poly.type
_entity_poly.pdbx_seq_one_letter_code
_entity_poly.pdbx_strand_id
1 'polypeptide(L)' 'MTFSEAYALHGPDTIAISEALGIPEHEADRLVNERMEQKARRRADNARLRAELREIRAKRPA' A
#
# COMPACT_ATOMS: atom_id res chain seq x y z
N MET A 1 16.30 11.38 5.08
CA MET A 1 15.38 10.24 5.24
C MET A 1 14.14 10.53 4.41
N THR A 2 13.73 9.60 3.55
CA THR A 2 12.52 9.71 2.73
C THR A 2 11.32 9.05 3.41
N PHE A 3 10.09 9.37 2.99
CA PHE A 3 8.89 8.72 3.53
C PHE A 3 8.93 7.20 3.36
N SER A 4 9.43 6.69 2.23
CA SER A 4 9.51 5.24 2.00
C SER A 4 10.49 4.56 2.96
N GLU A 5 11.61 5.22 3.30
CA GLU A 5 12.57 4.72 4.29
C GLU A 5 12.00 4.77 5.71
N ALA A 6 11.38 5.89 6.09
CA ALA A 6 10.74 6.03 7.40
C ALA A 6 9.60 5.03 7.60
N TYR A 7 8.75 4.84 6.58
CA TYR A 7 7.67 3.86 6.59
C TYR A 7 8.19 2.41 6.63
N ALA A 8 9.33 2.13 6.00
CA ALA A 8 9.96 0.81 6.08
C ALA A 8 10.55 0.52 7.47
N LEU A 9 11.05 1.55 8.16
CA LEU A 9 11.66 1.44 9.49
C LEU A 9 10.60 1.39 10.61
N HIS A 10 9.62 2.28 10.56
CA HIS A 10 8.64 2.49 11.64
C HIS A 10 7.26 1.88 11.36
N GLY A 11 7.00 1.44 10.13
CA GLY A 11 5.65 1.03 9.71
C GLY A 11 4.70 2.23 9.59
N PRO A 12 3.38 2.05 9.73
CA PRO A 12 2.40 3.12 9.65
C PRO A 12 2.29 3.93 10.96
N ASP A 13 3.42 4.24 11.60
CA ASP A 13 3.47 5.07 12.79
C ASP A 13 3.63 6.55 12.40
N THR A 14 2.54 7.31 12.51
CA THR A 14 2.46 8.71 12.08
C THR A 14 3.35 9.63 12.90
N ILE A 15 3.53 9.35 14.20
CA ILE A 15 4.37 10.16 15.10
C ILE A 15 5.84 9.92 14.76
N ALA A 16 6.26 8.66 14.68
CA ALA A 16 7.64 8.32 14.35
C ALA A 16 8.03 8.82 12.94
N ILE A 17 7.11 8.73 11.96
CA ILE A 17 7.34 9.26 10.61
C ILE A 17 7.40 10.79 10.61
N SER A 18 6.53 11.46 11.38
CA SER A 18 6.53 12.92 11.53
C SER A 18 7.85 13.42 12.09
N GLU A 19 8.36 12.79 13.16
CA GLU A 19 9.66 13.09 13.75
C GLU A 19 10.83 12.79 12.80
N ALA A 20 10.79 11.63 12.14
CA ALA A 20 11.82 11.20 11.19
C ALA A 20 11.96 12.13 9.97
N LEU A 21 10.85 12.70 9.50
CA LEU A 21 10.82 13.57 8.32
C LEU A 21 10.82 15.06 8.65
N GLY A 22 10.63 15.42 9.93
CA GLY A 22 10.49 16.81 10.35
C GLY A 22 9.23 17.49 9.78
N ILE A 23 8.17 16.72 9.54
CA ILE A 23 6.89 17.23 9.00
C ILE A 23 5.81 17.20 10.09
N PRO A 24 4.76 18.03 10.00
CA PRO A 24 3.62 17.93 10.92
C PRO A 24 2.97 16.54 10.89
N GLU A 25 2.46 16.06 12.03
CA GLU A 25 1.83 14.75 12.14
C GLU A 25 0.66 14.57 11.16
N HIS A 26 -0.12 15.62 10.91
CA HIS A 26 -1.23 15.58 9.95
C HIS A 26 -0.76 15.44 8.48
N GLU A 27 0.48 15.79 8.16
CA GLU A 27 1.07 15.50 6.85
C GLU A 27 1.57 14.05 6.80
N ALA A 28 2.19 13.57 7.88
CA ALA A 28 2.59 12.17 8.00
C ALA A 28 1.37 11.22 7.89
N ASP A 29 0.26 11.55 8.55
CA ASP A 29 -1.00 10.81 8.46
C ASP A 29 -1.54 10.75 7.03
N ARG A 30 -1.54 11.88 6.30
CA ARG A 30 -1.93 11.92 4.88
C ARG A 30 -1.08 10.97 4.03
N LEU A 31 0.24 11.00 4.20
CA LEU A 31 1.15 10.13 3.44
C LEU A 31 0.95 8.64 3.78
N VAL A 32 0.75 8.32 5.06
CA VAL A 32 0.44 6.95 5.51
C VAL A 32 -0.89 6.47 4.90
N ASN A 33 -1.92 7.31 4.92
CA ASN A 33 -3.22 6.99 4.34
C ASN A 33 -3.15 6.75 2.83
N GLU A 34 -2.47 7.63 2.08
CA GLU A 34 -2.24 7.44 0.64
C GLU A 34 -1.50 6.13 0.34
N ARG A 35 -0.46 5.82 1.13
CA ARG A 35 0.31 4.58 0.98
C ARG A 35 -0.54 3.34 1.21
N MET A 36 -1.39 3.37 2.23
CA MET A 36 -2.30 2.30 2.58
C MET A 36 -3.40 2.12 1.54
N GLU A 37 -3.95 3.22 1.03
CA GLU A 37 -4.95 3.18 -0.04
C GLU A 37 -4.37 2.58 -1.33
N GLN A 38 -3.16 2.99 -1.73
CA GLN A 38 -2.48 2.38 -2.87
C GLN A 38 -2.26 0.87 -2.67
N LYS A 39 -1.91 0.44 -1.45
CA LYS A 39 -1.74 -0.98 -1.12
C LYS A 39 -3.08 -1.73 -1.20
N ALA A 40 -4.17 -1.11 -0.76
CA ALA A 40 -5.51 -1.68 -0.85
C ALA A 40 -5.96 -1.82 -2.31
N ARG A 41 -5.80 -0.77 -3.13
CA ARG A 41 -6.13 -0.79 -4.57
C ARG A 41 -5.37 -1.90 -5.30
N ARG A 42 -4.05 -2.00 -5.10
CA ARG A 42 -3.23 -3.07 -5.68
C ARG A 42 -3.69 -4.47 -5.27
N ARG A 43 -4.16 -4.66 -4.03
CA ARG A 43 -4.70 -5.95 -3.58
C ARG A 43 -6.01 -6.29 -4.29
N ALA A 44 -6.90 -5.31 -4.44
CA ALA A 44 -8.16 -5.49 -5.15
C ALA A 44 -7.94 -5.85 -6.63
N ASP A 45 -7.03 -5.14 -7.30
CA ASP A 45 -6.70 -5.42 -8.70
C ASP A 45 -6.07 -6.80 -8.88
N ASN A 46 -5.15 -7.19 -7.99
CA ASN A 46 -4.58 -8.53 -8.01
C ASN A 46 -5.63 -9.62 -7.75
N ALA A 47 -6.61 -9.37 -6.88
CA ALA A 47 -7.70 -10.31 -6.65
C ALA A 47 -8.57 -10.49 -7.91
N ARG A 48 -8.86 -9.39 -8.62
CA ARG A 48 -9.59 -9.42 -9.90
C ARG A 48 -8.82 -10.20 -10.97
N LEU A 49 -7.54 -9.89 -11.16
CA LEU A 49 -6.69 -10.61 -12.12
C LEU A 49 -6.61 -12.11 -11.83
N ARG A 50 -6.51 -12.49 -10.55
CA ARG A 50 -6.50 -13.91 -10.15
C ARG A 50 -7.83 -14.60 -10.44
N ALA A 51 -8.96 -13.91 -10.25
CA ALA A 51 -10.27 -14.45 -10.58
C ALA A 51 -10.41 -14.65 -12.09
N GLU A 52 -10.02 -13.67 -12.89
CA GLU A 52 -10.06 -13.74 -14.36
C GLU A 52 -9.18 -14.87 -14.91
N LEU A 53 -7.94 -14.98 -14.41
CA LEU A 53 -7.04 -16.08 -14.78
C LEU A 53 -7.60 -17.45 -14.41
N ARG A 54 -8.34 -17.55 -13.30
CA ARG A 54 -9.01 -18.79 -12.89
C ARG A 54 -10.13 -19.16 -13.87
N GLU A 55 -10.92 -18.19 -14.32
CA GLU A 55 -11.95 -18.43 -15.33
C GLU A 55 -11.37 -18.86 -16.68
N ILE A 56 -10.30 -18.20 -17.14
CA ILE A 56 -9.63 -18.56 -18.40
C ILE A 56 -9.11 -20.00 -18.32
N ARG A 57 -8.48 -20.39 -17.20
CA ARG A 57 -8.01 -21.76 -16.98
C ARG A 57 -9.15 -22.78 -16.99
N ALA A 58 -10.30 -22.44 -16.40
CA ALA A 58 -11.47 -23.32 -16.37
C ALA A 58 -12.13 -23.51 -17.74
N LYS A 59 -11.99 -22.55 -18.66
CA LYS A 59 -12.56 -22.59 -20.02
C LYS A 59 -11.65 -23.23 -21.07
N ARG A 60 -10.42 -23.63 -20.71
CA ARG A 60 -9.47 -24.23 -21.65
C ARG A 60 -9.75 -25.74 -21.77
N PRO A 61 -10.10 -26.27 -22.96
CA PRO A 61 -10.25 -27.72 -23.15
C PRO A 61 -8.89 -28.41 -23.01
N ALA A 62 -8.94 -29.65 -22.50
CA ALA A 62 -7.77 -30.50 -22.22
C ALA A 62 -7.01 -30.91 -23.48
#